data_AF-A0A969VGZ8-F1
#
_entry.id   AF-A0A969VGZ8-F1
#
_cell.length_a   1.000
_cell.length_b   1.000
_cell.length_c   1.000
_cell.angle_alpha   90.00
_cell.angle_beta   90.00
_cell.angle_gamma   90.00
#
_symmetry.space_group_name_H-M   'P 1'
#
loop_
_entity.id
_entity.type
_entity.pdbx_description
1 polymer ?
#
loop_
_entity_poly.entity_id
_entity_poly.type
_entity_poly.pdbx_seq_one_letter_code
_entity_poly.pdbx_strand_id
1 'polypeptide(L)'
;SWLTFEKLIPIIWTVIFICGAWSAYIIWEREPGSSQTWFLMGLYLLLEIVIVAFTPVSLWLQSMKAGAIVGGVGFVIGIILTLFVLQVSGWAALLLVPYLIWSPIGTYTAWKIYQLNS
;
A
#
# COMPACT_ATOMS: atom_id res chain seq x y z
N SER A 1 14.76 16.24 -13.55
CA SER A 1 15.74 15.21 -13.19
C SER A 1 14.99 13.97 -12.73
N TRP A 2 14.92 12.93 -13.57
CA TRP A 2 14.17 11.69 -13.32
C TRP A 2 14.89 10.74 -12.34
N LEU A 3 16.24 10.72 -12.38
CA LEU A 3 17.09 9.90 -11.50
C LEU A 3 16.91 10.20 -10.00
N THR A 4 16.55 11.42 -9.62
CA THR A 4 16.27 11.77 -8.22
C THR A 4 15.01 11.10 -7.70
N PHE A 5 14.00 10.92 -8.55
CA PHE A 5 12.74 10.29 -8.14
C PHE A 5 12.93 8.78 -7.93
N GLU A 6 13.72 8.15 -8.79
CA GLU A 6 14.02 6.71 -8.73
C GLU A 6 14.71 6.30 -7.41
N LYS A 7 15.66 7.11 -6.93
CA LYS A 7 16.33 6.90 -5.63
C LYS A 7 15.44 7.14 -4.42
N LEU A 8 14.37 7.91 -4.57
CA LEU A 8 13.42 8.19 -3.49
C LEU A 8 12.37 7.08 -3.34
N ILE A 9 12.13 6.25 -4.36
CA ILE A 9 11.15 5.15 -4.31
C ILE A 9 11.38 4.22 -3.10
N PRO A 10 12.61 3.72 -2.81
CA PRO A 10 12.85 2.87 -1.64
C PRO A 10 12.58 3.57 -0.30
N ILE A 11 12.86 4.88 -0.23
CA ILE A 11 12.64 5.68 0.98
C ILE A 11 11.14 5.85 1.22
N ILE A 12 10.38 6.17 0.16
CA ILE A 12 8.91 6.33 0.23
C ILE A 12 8.25 5.03 0.70
N TRP A 13 8.65 3.89 0.13
CA TRP A 13 8.13 2.59 0.56
C TRP A 13 8.49 2.27 2.00
N THR A 14 9.73 2.53 2.42
CA THR A 14 10.13 2.36 3.83
C THR A 14 9.23 3.15 4.77
N VAL A 15 8.95 4.43 4.45
CA VAL A 15 8.04 5.26 5.25
C VAL A 15 6.63 4.66 5.26
N ILE A 16 6.12 4.24 4.11
CA ILE A 16 4.79 3.61 4.00
C ILE A 16 4.68 2.34 4.85
N PHE A 17 5.68 1.45 4.80
CA PHE A 17 5.70 0.24 5.60
C PHE A 17 5.74 0.54 7.10
N ILE A 18 6.57 1.50 7.51
CA ILE A 18 6.62 1.94 8.91
C ILE A 18 5.26 2.50 9.34
N CYS A 19 4.64 3.36 8.54
CA CYS A 19 3.34 3.93 8.85
C CYS A 19 2.25 2.84 8.92
N GLY A 20 2.26 1.87 8.00
CA GLY A 20 1.34 0.72 8.01
C GLY A 20 1.49 -0.14 9.25
N ALA A 21 2.73 -0.50 9.62
CA ALA A 21 3.03 -1.28 10.81
C ALA A 21 2.63 -0.54 12.10
N TRP A 22 2.91 0.76 12.17
CA TRP A 22 2.55 1.59 13.32
C TRP A 22 1.03 1.80 13.44
N SER A 23 0.35 1.90 12.30
CA SER A 23 -1.11 1.92 12.23
C SER A 23 -1.72 0.62 12.76
N ALA A 24 -1.17 -0.52 12.35
CA ALA A 24 -1.59 -1.83 12.84
C ALA A 24 -1.35 -1.98 14.35
N TYR A 25 -0.20 -1.52 14.84
CA TYR A 25 0.11 -1.46 16.27
C TYR A 25 -0.92 -0.64 17.05
N ILE A 26 -1.22 0.60 16.62
CA ILE A 26 -2.25 1.42 17.30
C ILE A 26 -3.60 0.69 17.38
N ILE A 27 -3.99 -0.02 16.32
CA ILE A 27 -5.25 -0.77 16.29
C ILE A 27 -5.21 -2.00 17.20
N TRP A 28 -4.08 -2.71 17.25
CA TRP A 28 -3.89 -3.86 18.13
C TRP A 28 -4.01 -3.47 19.60
N GLU A 29 -3.38 -2.36 20.00
CA GLU A 29 -3.36 -1.87 21.37
C GLU A 29 -4.71 -1.30 21.84
N ARG A 30 -5.60 -0.91 20.91
CA ARG A 30 -6.92 -0.39 21.27
C ARG A 30 -7.85 -1.45 21.83
N GLU A 31 -7.84 -2.65 21.26
CA GLU A 31 -8.66 -3.76 21.73
C GLU A 31 -7.99 -5.10 21.40
N PRO A 32 -6.96 -5.48 22.18
CA PRO A 32 -6.17 -6.65 21.88
C PRO A 32 -7.01 -7.93 22.03
N GLY A 33 -6.92 -8.81 21.03
CA GLY A 33 -7.60 -10.11 21.05
C GLY A 33 -9.08 -10.11 20.65
N SER A 34 -9.67 -8.97 20.29
CA SER A 34 -11.05 -8.94 19.76
C SER A 34 -11.11 -9.48 18.33
N SER A 35 -12.25 -10.09 17.96
CA SER A 35 -12.47 -10.60 16.59
C SER A 35 -12.37 -9.50 15.54
N GLN A 36 -12.75 -8.27 15.89
CA GLN A 36 -12.64 -7.10 15.00
C GLN A 36 -11.18 -6.72 14.76
N THR A 37 -10.36 -6.68 15.80
CA THR A 37 -8.92 -6.41 15.68
C THR A 37 -8.23 -7.46 14.80
N TRP A 38 -8.55 -8.74 14.99
CA TRP A 38 -8.04 -9.82 14.13
C TRP A 38 -8.46 -9.68 12.66
N PHE A 39 -9.70 -9.30 12.39
CA PHE A 39 -10.16 -9.02 11.02
C PHE A 39 -9.36 -7.88 10.39
N LEU A 40 -9.12 -6.79 11.13
CA LEU A 40 -8.29 -5.68 10.68
C LEU A 40 -6.85 -6.10 10.43
N MET A 41 -6.26 -6.91 11.31
CA MET A 41 -4.90 -7.46 11.10
C MET A 41 -4.83 -8.32 9.83
N GLY A 42 -5.87 -9.10 9.54
CA GLY A 42 -5.99 -9.84 8.28
C GLY A 42 -5.99 -8.92 7.06
N LEU A 43 -6.68 -7.77 7.13
CA LEU A 43 -6.67 -6.77 6.06
C LEU A 43 -5.31 -6.07 5.91
N TYR A 44 -4.62 -5.75 7.02
CA TYR A 44 -3.24 -5.23 6.98
C TYR A 44 -2.31 -6.21 6.27
N LEU A 45 -2.35 -7.49 6.66
CA LEU A 45 -1.53 -8.54 6.05
C LEU A 45 -1.86 -8.73 4.56
N LEU A 46 -3.14 -8.72 4.20
CA LEU A 46 -3.56 -8.81 2.80
C LEU A 46 -3.03 -7.64 1.98
N LEU A 47 -3.13 -6.42 2.51
CA LEU A 47 -2.60 -5.22 1.86
C LEU A 47 -1.08 -5.33 1.66
N GLU A 48 -0.36 -5.79 2.68
CA GLU A 48 1.10 -5.99 2.64
C GLU A 48 1.50 -7.00 1.57
N ILE A 49 0.81 -8.14 1.50
CA ILE A 49 1.02 -9.15 0.46
C ILE A 49 0.81 -8.56 -0.93
N VAL A 50 -0.26 -7.77 -1.13
CA VAL A 50 -0.54 -7.14 -2.43
C VAL A 50 0.55 -6.14 -2.82
N ILE A 51 1.05 -5.34 -1.86
CA ILE A 51 2.16 -4.40 -2.09
C ILE A 51 3.42 -5.15 -2.52
N VAL A 52 3.79 -6.20 -1.79
CA VAL A 52 5.01 -6.97 -2.09
C VAL A 52 4.86 -7.73 -3.41
N ALA A 53 3.66 -8.25 -3.71
CA ALA A 53 3.37 -8.98 -4.95
C ALA A 53 3.34 -8.09 -6.20
N PHE A 54 3.08 -6.78 -6.07
CA PHE A 54 3.08 -5.85 -7.20
C PHE A 54 4.39 -5.88 -8.00
N THR A 55 5.53 -5.89 -7.30
CA THR A 55 6.87 -5.88 -7.93
C THR A 55 7.16 -7.14 -8.76
N PRO A 56 7.08 -8.37 -8.21
CA PRO A 56 7.31 -9.59 -9.00
C PRO A 56 6.23 -9.76 -10.08
N VAL A 57 4.96 -9.44 -9.83
CA VAL A 57 3.90 -9.52 -10.86
C VAL A 57 4.21 -8.58 -12.02
N SER A 58 4.57 -7.32 -11.74
CA SER A 58 4.84 -6.34 -12.79
C SER A 58 6.12 -6.65 -13.57
N LEU A 59 7.16 -7.15 -12.90
CA LEU A 59 8.44 -7.47 -13.52
C LEU A 59 8.44 -8.82 -14.25
N TRP A 60 7.82 -9.86 -13.68
CA TRP A 60 7.87 -11.22 -14.21
C TRP A 60 6.84 -11.46 -15.29
N LEU A 61 5.61 -10.93 -15.14
CA LEU A 61 4.58 -11.11 -16.15
C LEU A 61 4.77 -10.15 -17.33
N GLN A 62 5.70 -9.19 -17.23
CA GLN A 62 5.97 -8.13 -18.22
C GLN A 62 4.68 -7.48 -18.78
N SER A 63 3.60 -7.52 -17.99
CA SER A 63 2.25 -7.24 -18.45
C SER A 63 1.71 -6.04 -17.71
N MET A 64 1.56 -4.94 -18.44
CA MET A 64 0.95 -3.69 -17.98
C MET A 64 -0.44 -3.89 -17.37
N LYS A 65 -1.24 -4.80 -17.95
CA LYS A 65 -2.60 -5.07 -17.47
C LYS A 65 -2.57 -5.74 -16.10
N ALA A 66 -1.67 -6.70 -15.89
CA ALA A 66 -1.55 -7.41 -14.62
C ALA A 66 -1.06 -6.46 -13.51
N GLY A 67 -0.03 -5.65 -13.77
CA GLY A 67 0.48 -4.67 -12.81
C GLY A 67 -0.57 -3.61 -12.42
N ALA A 68 -1.32 -3.08 -13.39
CA ALA A 68 -2.37 -2.10 -13.12
C ALA A 68 -3.55 -2.68 -12.32
N ILE A 69 -3.93 -3.94 -12.59
CA ILE A 69 -4.97 -4.62 -11.81
C ILE A 69 -4.50 -4.83 -10.37
N VAL A 70 -3.28 -5.31 -10.16
CA VAL A 70 -2.74 -5.52 -8.80
C VAL A 70 -2.61 -4.20 -8.03
N GLY A 71 -2.12 -3.14 -8.68
CA GLY A 71 -2.07 -1.80 -8.09
C GLY A 71 -3.46 -1.27 -7.73
N GLY A 72 -4.44 -1.43 -8.62
CA GLY A 72 -5.83 -1.04 -8.38
C GLY A 72 -6.49 -1.82 -7.23
N VAL A 73 -6.28 -3.13 -7.17
CA VAL A 73 -6.74 -3.99 -6.07
C VAL A 73 -6.12 -3.54 -4.75
N GLY A 74 -4.81 -3.29 -4.71
CA GLY A 74 -4.12 -2.77 -3.54
C GLY A 74 -4.69 -1.43 -3.07
N PHE A 75 -4.94 -0.50 -3.99
CA PHE A 75 -5.54 0.79 -3.67
C PHE A 75 -6.95 0.65 -3.06
N VAL A 76 -7.81 -0.19 -3.64
CA VAL A 76 -9.15 -0.44 -3.11
C VAL A 76 -9.09 -1.07 -1.72
N ILE A 77 -8.21 -2.07 -1.51
CA ILE A 77 -7.99 -2.68 -0.19
C ILE A 77 -7.52 -1.62 0.81
N GLY A 78 -6.59 -0.74 0.41
CA GLY A 78 -6.11 0.35 1.25
C GLY A 78 -7.22 1.33 1.65
N ILE A 79 -8.13 1.69 0.74
CA ILE A 79 -9.29 2.53 1.06
C ILE A 79 -10.19 1.84 2.07
N ILE A 80 -10.55 0.58 1.81
CA ILE A 80 -11.43 -0.21 2.69
C ILE A 80 -10.82 -0.31 4.08
N LEU A 81 -9.53 -0.65 4.17
CA LEU A 81 -8.79 -0.72 5.43
C LEU A 81 -8.80 0.63 6.14
N THR A 82 -8.53 1.72 5.43
CA THR A 82 -8.52 3.08 6.01
C THR A 82 -9.89 3.46 6.57
N LEU A 83 -10.98 3.15 5.87
CA LEU A 83 -12.34 3.44 6.33
C LEU A 83 -12.70 2.66 7.61
N PHE A 84 -12.32 1.39 7.70
CA PHE A 84 -12.55 0.61 8.92
C PHE A 84 -11.66 1.08 10.08
N VAL A 85 -10.39 1.35 9.81
CA VAL A 85 -9.43 1.87 10.80
C VAL A 85 -9.89 3.24 11.31
N LEU A 86 -10.48 4.08 10.47
CA LEU A 86 -11.00 5.40 10.84
C LEU A 86 -12.11 5.32 11.91
N GLN A 87 -12.93 4.26 11.90
CA GLN A 87 -13.96 4.05 12.92
C GLN A 87 -13.37 3.72 14.30
N VAL A 88 -12.11 3.25 14.36
CA VAL A 88 -11.42 2.85 15.60
C VAL A 88 -10.46 3.95 16.06
N SER A 89 -9.63 4.47 15.16
CA SER A 89 -8.62 5.48 15.44
C SER A 89 -8.30 6.35 14.23
N GLY A 90 -8.60 7.64 14.32
CA GLY A 90 -8.25 8.62 13.29
C GLY A 90 -6.74 8.75 13.05
N TRP A 91 -5.92 8.57 14.08
CA TRP A 91 -4.45 8.60 13.95
C TRP A 91 -3.92 7.40 13.17
N ALA A 92 -4.48 6.21 13.39
CA ALA A 92 -4.13 5.03 12.61
C ALA A 92 -4.55 5.22 11.14
N ALA A 93 -5.75 5.75 10.89
CA ALA A 93 -6.20 6.02 9.53
C ALA A 93 -5.30 7.06 8.82
N LEU A 94 -4.83 8.08 9.53
CA LEU A 94 -3.91 9.08 8.99
C LEU A 94 -2.57 8.46 8.54
N LEU A 95 -2.08 7.45 9.26
CA LEU A 95 -0.85 6.73 8.90
C LEU A 95 -1.00 5.91 7.60
N LEU A 96 -2.23 5.62 7.15
CA LEU A 96 -2.48 4.96 5.85
C LEU A 96 -2.55 5.95 4.68
N VAL A 97 -2.66 7.26 4.94
CA VAL A 97 -2.73 8.29 3.90
C VAL A 97 -1.50 8.30 2.97
N PRO A 98 -0.25 8.18 3.46
CA PRO A 98 0.93 8.08 2.59
C PRO A 98 0.81 6.95 1.57
N TYR A 99 0.27 5.79 1.96
CA TYR A 99 0.03 4.68 1.04
C TYR A 99 -1.01 5.05 -0.03
N LEU A 100 -2.14 5.63 0.38
CA LEU A 100 -3.23 6.02 -0.53
C LEU A 100 -2.79 7.07 -1.55
N ILE A 101 -1.93 8.00 -1.16
CA ILE A 101 -1.36 9.00 -2.08
C ILE A 101 -0.36 8.33 -3.03
N TRP A 102 0.52 7.49 -2.50
CA TRP A 102 1.59 6.89 -3.29
C TRP A 102 1.09 5.83 -4.27
N SER A 103 0.11 5.01 -3.91
CA SER A 103 -0.41 3.92 -4.74
C SER A 103 -0.78 4.34 -6.19
N PRO A 104 -1.60 5.39 -6.42
CA PRO A 104 -1.89 5.87 -7.77
C PRO A 104 -0.67 6.51 -8.46
N ILE A 105 0.18 7.23 -7.70
CA ILE A 105 1.41 7.84 -8.24
C ILE A 105 2.40 6.77 -8.71
N GLY A 106 2.60 5.73 -7.92
CA GLY A 106 3.45 4.59 -8.23
C GLY A 106 2.95 3.83 -9.45
N THR A 107 1.63 3.59 -9.53
CA THR A 107 0.99 2.96 -10.70
C THR A 107 1.19 3.79 -11.96
N TYR A 108 0.99 5.11 -11.89
CA TYR A 108 1.23 6.02 -13.02
C TYR A 108 2.71 6.09 -13.43
N THR A 109 3.62 6.12 -12.45
CA THR A 109 5.07 6.14 -12.69
C THR A 109 5.51 4.86 -13.40
N ALA A 110 5.02 3.70 -12.96
CA ALA A 110 5.28 2.41 -13.60
C ALA A 110 4.77 2.37 -15.05
N TRP A 111 3.58 2.93 -15.31
CA TRP A 111 3.03 3.04 -16.66
C TRP A 111 3.89 3.93 -17.57
N LYS A 112 4.39 5.06 -17.05
CA LYS A 112 5.29 5.95 -17.81
C LYS A 112 6.64 5.32 -18.13
N ILE A 113 7.22 4.56 -17.21
CA ILE A 113 8.47 3.81 -17.46
C ILE A 113 8.29 2.83 -18.61
N TYR A 114 7.17 2.11 -18.63
CA TYR A 114 6.89 1.15 -19.70
C TYR A 114 6.71 1.84 -21.06
N GLN A 115 5.98 2.96 -21.13
CA GLN A 115 5.81 3.71 -22.39
C GLN A 115 7.12 4.25 -22.96
N LEU A 116 8.11 4.55 -22.11
CA LEU A 116 9.41 5.06 -22.54
C LEU A 116 10.36 3.92 -22.97
N ASN A 117 10.10 2.69 -22.55
CA ASN A 117 10.87 1.49 -22.88
C ASN A 117 10.21 0.62 -23.99
N SER A 118 9.07 1.06 -24.55
CA SER A 118 8.39 0.45 -25.70
C SER A 118 8.65 1.24 -26.98
#